data_AF-A0AAD7APE0-F1
#
_entry.id   AF-A0AAD7APE0-F1
#
_cell.length_a   1.000
_cell.length_b   1.000
_cell.length_c   1.000
_cell.angle_alpha   90.00
_cell.angle_beta   90.00
_cell.angle_gamma   90.00
#
_symmetry.space_group_name_H-M   'P 1'
#
loop_
_entity.id
_entity.type
_entity.pdbx_description
1 polymer ?
#
loop_
_entity_poly.entity_id
_entity_poly.type
_entity_poly.pdbx_seq_one_letter_code
_entity_poly.pdbx_strand_id
1 'polypeptide(L)'
;MDSPEPPLAAQSASHMFQNATRFGIRDSHFMNVQGNLNIHLTIPPLSSLQLQQGWETPQTAAVYSESENYSNQLLRQGRGFPLYAPKPCKSHPAEYRRRGVAIGDVGTVTPDGNFDFFFNIYRSADDPVNANVPEGFVPLSLYDPGDITREDFDPGDYVAPSSIRGINDAFSEPELGRGFVFSCRRADGAVLALPHGSHLEKLRNVAEMRRYATKHAESWYKHVNDTRGRGLVSGSLYLVTGCEKAESWGMATFHDVASQNENEFQLLFAPTVDAGRGYRYRWHAPYCRHKYADESAGDGAPLNQTTFIHGFNISLSKKIWGSLFGERVGGRGAPALDTASDTSPVPQVFHPSQIIHERILREAPQAAVVITHDDDWRDIFREVYILYSFSPFPLF
;
A
#
# COMPACT_ATOMS: atom_id res chain seq x y z
N MET A 1 30.06 -59.41 -0.47
CA MET A 1 30.15 -58.51 0.69
C MET A 1 29.55 -57.20 0.25
N ASP A 2 28.32 -56.98 0.67
CA ASP A 2 27.50 -55.83 0.36
C ASP A 2 28.10 -54.53 0.92
N SER A 3 27.93 -53.45 0.16
CA SER A 3 27.90 -52.08 0.68
C SER A 3 26.74 -51.37 -0.02
N PRO A 4 25.85 -50.69 0.72
CA PRO A 4 24.60 -50.16 0.18
C PRO A 4 24.77 -48.80 -0.50
N GLU A 5 24.00 -48.57 -1.56
CA GLU A 5 23.80 -47.26 -2.18
C GLU A 5 23.11 -46.27 -1.20
N PRO A 6 23.48 -44.98 -1.22
CA PRO A 6 22.80 -43.93 -0.44
C PRO A 6 21.52 -43.42 -1.12
N PRO A 7 20.58 -42.82 -0.35
CA PRO A 7 19.24 -42.45 -0.84
C PRO A 7 19.23 -41.17 -1.69
N LEU A 8 18.33 -41.14 -2.68
CA LEU A 8 18.04 -39.98 -3.53
C LEU A 8 17.70 -38.74 -2.69
N ALA A 9 18.54 -37.70 -2.82
CA ALA A 9 18.34 -36.40 -2.19
C ALA A 9 17.26 -35.58 -2.92
N ALA A 10 16.45 -34.89 -2.12
CA ALA A 10 15.43 -33.95 -2.52
C ALA A 10 16.01 -32.78 -3.35
N GLN A 11 15.47 -32.56 -4.55
CA GLN A 11 15.69 -31.33 -5.34
C GLN A 11 14.40 -30.92 -6.05
N SER A 12 13.74 -29.86 -5.57
CA SER A 12 12.99 -28.92 -6.42
C SER A 12 12.34 -27.82 -5.59
N ALA A 13 12.94 -26.63 -5.60
CA ALA A 13 12.28 -25.38 -5.20
C ALA A 13 12.81 -24.13 -5.93
N SER A 14 13.60 -24.24 -7.00
CA SER A 14 14.38 -23.09 -7.52
C SER A 14 14.13 -22.67 -8.97
N HIS A 15 12.97 -22.98 -9.59
CA HIS A 15 12.77 -22.78 -11.04
C HIS A 15 11.61 -21.87 -11.47
N MET A 16 11.17 -20.91 -10.63
CA MET A 16 10.10 -19.97 -11.02
C MET A 16 10.62 -18.72 -11.78
N PHE A 17 11.92 -18.42 -11.74
CA PHE A 17 12.51 -17.21 -12.36
C PHE A 17 13.90 -17.49 -12.95
N GLN A 18 13.98 -17.96 -14.20
CA GLN A 18 15.30 -18.21 -14.81
C GLN A 18 15.89 -16.91 -15.40
N ASN A 19 17.16 -16.67 -15.02
CA ASN A 19 18.00 -15.45 -15.15
C ASN A 19 18.00 -14.50 -13.94
N ALA A 20 17.21 -14.78 -12.91
CA ALA A 20 17.28 -14.03 -11.67
C ALA A 20 18.35 -14.64 -10.76
N THR A 21 19.61 -14.23 -10.92
CA THR A 21 20.75 -14.83 -10.18
C THR A 21 20.83 -14.43 -8.70
N ARG A 22 19.82 -13.73 -8.16
CA ARG A 22 19.72 -13.36 -6.73
C ARG A 22 18.28 -13.28 -6.19
N PHE A 23 17.30 -13.78 -6.93
CA PHE A 23 15.89 -13.69 -6.55
C PHE A 23 15.48 -14.89 -5.71
N GLY A 24 14.91 -14.64 -4.53
CA GLY A 24 14.39 -15.69 -3.65
C GLY A 24 13.16 -15.20 -2.90
N ILE A 25 12.00 -15.77 -3.20
CA ILE A 25 10.79 -15.57 -2.39
C ILE A 25 10.91 -16.50 -1.18
N ARG A 26 11.33 -15.97 -0.03
CA ARG A 26 11.27 -16.72 1.24
C ARG A 26 9.84 -16.68 1.77
N ASP A 27 9.36 -17.82 2.26
CA ASP A 27 8.05 -18.00 2.93
C ASP A 27 6.77 -17.88 2.05
N SER A 28 6.89 -17.96 0.72
CA SER A 28 5.73 -18.19 -0.16
C SER A 28 5.48 -19.67 -0.39
N HIS A 29 4.47 -20.21 0.30
CA HIS A 29 3.96 -21.55 0.03
C HIS A 29 3.15 -21.57 -1.27
N PHE A 30 3.76 -22.09 -2.35
CA PHE A 30 3.03 -22.50 -3.55
C PHE A 30 2.54 -23.93 -3.37
N MET A 31 1.24 -24.12 -3.09
CA MET A 31 0.63 -25.43 -3.17
C MET A 31 0.19 -25.70 -4.61
N ASN A 32 1.00 -26.46 -5.35
CA ASN A 32 0.59 -27.04 -6.63
C ASN A 32 0.10 -28.47 -6.41
N VAL A 33 -1.18 -28.73 -6.70
CA VAL A 33 -1.73 -30.07 -6.72
C VAL A 33 -1.66 -30.57 -8.17
N GLN A 34 -0.65 -31.42 -8.43
CA GLN A 34 -0.42 -32.29 -9.59
C GLN A 34 0.36 -31.75 -10.82
N GLY A 35 1.54 -32.33 -11.05
CA GLY A 35 1.95 -32.86 -12.37
C GLY A 35 3.04 -32.13 -13.18
N ASN A 36 4.28 -32.60 -13.04
CA ASN A 36 5.46 -32.54 -13.92
C ASN A 36 5.43 -31.70 -15.23
N LEU A 37 6.40 -30.77 -15.40
CA LEU A 37 6.91 -30.38 -16.71
C LEU A 37 8.41 -30.00 -16.66
N ASN A 38 9.21 -30.54 -17.58
CA ASN A 38 10.61 -30.19 -17.87
C ASN A 38 10.65 -29.31 -19.14
N ILE A 39 11.49 -28.26 -19.22
CA ILE A 39 11.74 -27.51 -20.48
C ILE A 39 13.22 -27.09 -20.62
N HIS A 40 13.72 -27.23 -21.86
CA HIS A 40 15.07 -26.96 -22.38
C HIS A 40 15.15 -25.53 -22.97
N LEU A 41 16.27 -24.79 -22.82
CA LEU A 41 16.43 -23.41 -23.35
C LEU A 41 17.44 -23.31 -24.50
N THR A 42 17.06 -22.64 -25.58
CA THR A 42 17.94 -22.09 -26.64
C THR A 42 17.64 -20.60 -26.81
N ILE A 43 18.67 -19.75 -26.72
CA ILE A 43 18.57 -18.29 -26.76
C ILE A 43 19.10 -17.77 -28.12
N PRO A 44 18.34 -16.97 -28.89
CA PRO A 44 18.89 -16.27 -30.05
C PRO A 44 19.51 -14.90 -29.66
N PRO A 45 20.47 -14.37 -30.45
CA PRO A 45 21.18 -13.13 -30.13
C PRO A 45 20.31 -11.87 -30.24
N LEU A 46 20.62 -10.88 -29.38
CA LEU A 46 19.91 -9.60 -29.15
C LEU A 46 19.81 -8.64 -30.36
N SER A 47 20.34 -9.00 -31.53
CA SER A 47 20.27 -8.19 -32.74
C SER A 47 18.93 -8.28 -33.50
N SER A 48 17.99 -9.12 -33.05
CA SER A 48 16.70 -9.36 -33.73
C SER A 48 15.48 -8.71 -33.04
N LEU A 49 15.66 -8.04 -31.89
CA LEU A 49 14.61 -7.20 -31.30
C LEU A 49 14.56 -5.85 -32.03
N GLN A 50 14.09 -5.87 -33.28
CA GLN A 50 13.54 -4.67 -33.88
C GLN A 50 12.27 -4.31 -33.11
N LEU A 51 12.39 -3.32 -32.22
CA LEU A 51 11.28 -2.51 -31.74
C LEU A 51 10.56 -1.92 -32.96
N GLN A 52 9.56 -2.64 -33.48
CA GLN A 52 8.60 -2.07 -34.41
C GLN A 52 7.73 -1.07 -33.65
N GLN A 53 8.15 0.18 -33.82
CA GLN A 53 7.45 1.45 -33.73
C GLN A 53 5.93 1.38 -33.57
N GLY A 54 5.43 2.11 -32.56
CA GLY A 54 4.00 2.36 -32.38
C GLY A 54 3.59 2.85 -30.99
N TRP A 55 4.49 3.42 -30.19
CA TRP A 55 4.10 4.25 -29.05
C TRP A 55 4.38 5.69 -29.45
N GLU A 56 3.42 6.33 -30.14
CA GLU A 56 3.32 7.78 -30.02
C GLU A 56 3.00 8.03 -28.56
N THR A 57 4.02 8.38 -27.76
CA THR A 57 3.83 8.95 -26.43
C THR A 57 2.96 10.18 -26.62
N PRO A 58 1.72 10.25 -26.07
CA PRO A 58 1.11 11.54 -25.89
C PRO A 58 2.02 12.30 -24.93
N GLN A 59 2.62 13.39 -25.39
CA GLN A 59 3.29 14.39 -24.54
C GLN A 59 2.24 15.17 -23.73
N THR A 60 1.40 14.46 -23.00
CA THR A 60 0.63 14.99 -21.88
C THR A 60 1.32 14.47 -20.64
N ALA A 61 2.01 15.35 -19.91
CA ALA A 61 2.48 15.05 -18.56
C ALA A 61 1.30 14.43 -17.80
N ALA A 62 1.44 13.19 -17.33
CA ALA A 62 0.39 12.56 -16.53
C ALA A 62 0.20 13.44 -15.29
N VAL A 63 -0.94 14.12 -15.20
CA VAL A 63 -1.29 14.91 -14.02
C VAL A 63 -1.66 13.92 -12.93
N TYR A 64 -0.68 13.50 -12.13
CA TYR A 64 -0.93 12.70 -10.94
C TYR A 64 -1.74 13.51 -9.94
N SER A 65 -2.71 12.88 -9.29
CA SER A 65 -3.33 13.48 -8.10
C SER A 65 -2.28 13.68 -7.00
N GLU A 66 -2.52 14.60 -6.05
CA GLU A 66 -1.58 14.79 -4.95
C GLU A 66 -1.38 13.51 -4.12
N SER A 67 -2.43 12.70 -4.00
CA SER A 67 -2.43 11.40 -3.31
C SER A 67 -1.55 10.38 -4.01
N GLU A 68 -1.64 10.28 -5.34
CA GLU A 68 -0.80 9.38 -6.14
C GLU A 68 0.66 9.82 -6.10
N ASN A 69 0.93 11.12 -6.26
CA ASN A 69 2.29 11.63 -6.15
C ASN A 69 2.87 11.32 -4.75
N TYR A 70 2.13 11.66 -3.69
CA TYR A 70 2.53 11.33 -2.32
C TYR A 70 2.86 9.85 -2.15
N SER A 71 1.95 9.00 -2.62
CA SER A 71 2.09 7.56 -2.45
C SER A 71 3.29 7.02 -3.22
N ASN A 72 3.41 7.36 -4.51
CA ASN A 72 4.50 6.91 -5.37
C ASN A 72 5.90 7.33 -4.86
N GLN A 73 6.01 8.51 -4.25
CA GLN A 73 7.26 9.02 -3.71
C GLN A 73 7.66 8.31 -2.41
N LEU A 74 6.72 8.14 -1.47
CA LEU A 74 7.04 7.60 -0.14
C LEU A 74 7.07 6.07 -0.09
N LEU A 75 6.35 5.39 -0.99
CA LEU A 75 6.33 3.93 -1.08
C LEU A 75 7.75 3.36 -1.26
N ARG A 76 8.63 4.09 -1.95
CA ARG A 76 10.04 3.72 -2.19
C ARG A 76 10.89 3.74 -0.92
N GLN A 77 10.43 4.36 0.16
CA GLN A 77 11.14 4.39 1.44
C GLN A 77 10.94 3.10 2.25
N GLY A 78 10.05 2.19 1.81
CA GLY A 78 9.91 0.85 2.41
C GLY A 78 9.26 0.83 3.80
N ARG A 79 8.58 1.92 4.18
CA ARG A 79 7.89 2.10 5.47
C ARG A 79 6.45 1.58 5.48
N GLY A 80 6.04 0.86 4.43
CA GLY A 80 4.66 0.41 4.21
C GLY A 80 3.98 1.18 3.09
N PHE A 81 2.68 0.98 2.93
CA PHE A 81 1.88 1.77 2.01
C PHE A 81 1.50 3.11 2.68
N PRO A 82 1.92 4.26 2.13
CA PRO A 82 1.63 5.58 2.68
C PRO A 82 0.17 5.98 2.48
N LEU A 83 -0.48 6.53 3.51
CA LEU A 83 -1.82 7.12 3.40
C LEU A 83 -1.70 8.64 3.28
N TYR A 84 -2.32 9.24 2.25
CA TYR A 84 -2.35 10.71 2.06
C TYR A 84 -3.45 11.41 2.89
N ALA A 85 -4.27 10.64 3.61
CA ALA A 85 -5.22 11.13 4.59
C ALA A 85 -5.18 10.27 5.87
N PRO A 86 -4.27 10.57 6.82
CA PRO A 86 -4.07 9.77 8.02
C PRO A 86 -5.25 9.73 8.98
N LYS A 87 -6.08 10.79 8.98
CA LYS A 87 -7.19 10.93 9.93
C LYS A 87 -8.36 10.03 9.56
N PRO A 88 -8.95 9.28 10.52
CA PRO A 88 -10.12 8.46 10.24
C PRO A 88 -11.30 9.28 9.72
N CYS A 89 -12.02 8.74 8.72
CA CYS A 89 -13.18 9.41 8.15
C CYS A 89 -14.28 9.64 9.20
N LYS A 90 -14.91 10.82 9.18
CA LYS A 90 -15.94 11.23 10.14
C LYS A 90 -17.20 10.35 10.10
N SER A 91 -17.45 9.68 8.98
CA SER A 91 -18.60 8.78 8.80
C SER A 91 -18.43 7.42 9.49
N HIS A 92 -17.21 7.07 9.93
CA HIS A 92 -16.98 5.81 10.63
C HIS A 92 -17.52 5.81 12.07
N PRO A 93 -17.83 4.62 12.63
CA PRO A 93 -18.25 4.47 14.02
C PRO A 93 -17.30 5.19 14.99
N ALA A 94 -17.86 5.75 16.07
CA ALA A 94 -17.07 6.51 17.05
C ALA A 94 -15.93 5.66 17.66
N GLU A 95 -16.19 4.37 17.93
CA GLU A 95 -15.18 3.41 18.39
C GLU A 95 -14.02 3.30 17.41
N TYR A 96 -14.32 3.12 16.11
CA TYR A 96 -13.30 3.03 15.07
C TYR A 96 -12.50 4.34 14.96
N ARG A 97 -13.17 5.49 14.98
CA ARG A 97 -12.50 6.80 14.91
C ARG A 97 -11.54 7.04 16.06
N ARG A 98 -11.78 6.49 17.25
CA ARG A 98 -10.84 6.64 18.39
C ARG A 98 -9.56 5.84 18.24
N ARG A 99 -9.59 4.69 17.54
CA ARG A 99 -8.41 3.85 17.34
C ARG A 99 -7.69 4.09 16.01
N GLY A 100 -8.40 4.56 14.99
CA GLY A 100 -7.93 4.58 13.61
C GLY A 100 -7.75 3.18 13.02
N VAL A 101 -7.00 3.07 11.93
CA VAL A 101 -6.69 1.77 11.30
C VAL A 101 -5.98 0.86 12.30
N ALA A 102 -6.26 -0.44 12.28
CA ALA A 102 -5.61 -1.43 13.12
C ALA A 102 -5.45 -2.79 12.44
N ILE A 103 -4.64 -3.64 13.07
CA ILE A 103 -4.41 -5.02 12.65
C ILE A 103 -5.75 -5.77 12.54
N GLY A 104 -5.93 -6.43 11.40
CA GLY A 104 -7.15 -7.17 11.05
C GLY A 104 -8.19 -6.37 10.28
N ASP A 105 -7.99 -5.07 10.08
CA ASP A 105 -8.91 -4.26 9.27
C ASP A 105 -8.86 -4.69 7.81
N VAL A 106 -10.04 -4.90 7.23
CA VAL A 106 -10.28 -5.13 5.81
C VAL A 106 -10.84 -3.85 5.21
N GLY A 107 -10.23 -3.37 4.14
CA GLY A 107 -10.59 -2.11 3.51
C GLY A 107 -10.00 -1.94 2.11
N THR A 108 -10.04 -0.71 1.61
CA THR A 108 -9.37 -0.29 0.38
C THR A 108 -8.76 1.10 0.58
N VAL A 109 -7.68 1.40 -0.11
CA VAL A 109 -7.20 2.78 -0.22
C VAL A 109 -8.00 3.49 -1.32
N THR A 110 -8.54 4.66 -1.01
CA THR A 110 -9.32 5.49 -1.94
C THR A 110 -8.42 6.47 -2.71
N PRO A 111 -8.83 6.99 -3.88
CA PRO A 111 -8.04 7.94 -4.66
C PRO A 111 -7.57 9.19 -3.91
N ASP A 112 -8.37 9.68 -2.97
CA ASP A 112 -8.04 10.82 -2.13
C ASP A 112 -7.09 10.48 -0.96
N GLY A 113 -6.71 9.20 -0.84
CA GLY A 113 -5.67 8.69 0.05
C GLY A 113 -6.15 8.28 1.44
N ASN A 114 -7.45 8.09 1.62
CA ASN A 114 -8.01 7.51 2.85
C ASN A 114 -7.96 5.99 2.79
N PHE A 115 -8.02 5.37 3.97
CA PHE A 115 -8.36 3.95 4.09
C PHE A 115 -9.88 3.83 4.34
N ASP A 116 -10.65 3.36 3.35
CA ASP A 116 -12.07 3.04 3.50
C ASP A 116 -12.21 1.69 4.20
N PHE A 117 -12.54 1.73 5.49
CA PHE A 117 -12.71 0.57 6.34
C PHE A 117 -14.04 -0.15 6.09
N PHE A 118 -13.99 -1.48 5.96
CA PHE A 118 -15.17 -2.31 5.82
C PHE A 118 -15.53 -3.02 7.13
N PHE A 119 -14.63 -3.85 7.65
CA PHE A 119 -14.79 -4.62 8.89
C PHE A 119 -13.42 -5.10 9.40
N ASN A 120 -13.34 -5.57 10.64
CA ASN A 120 -12.14 -6.16 11.22
C ASN A 120 -12.34 -7.68 11.43
N ILE A 121 -11.40 -8.50 10.98
CA ILE A 121 -11.52 -9.96 10.99
C ILE A 121 -11.50 -10.59 12.39
N TYR A 122 -10.98 -9.89 13.40
CA TYR A 122 -10.88 -10.39 14.78
C TYR A 122 -12.07 -9.99 15.66
N ARG A 123 -12.90 -9.07 15.17
CA ARG A 123 -14.05 -8.53 15.88
C ARG A 123 -15.30 -9.30 15.49
N SER A 124 -16.21 -9.54 16.42
CA SER A 124 -17.48 -10.21 16.13
C SER A 124 -18.39 -9.36 15.25
N ALA A 125 -19.43 -9.97 14.68
CA ALA A 125 -20.39 -9.28 13.82
C ALA A 125 -21.26 -8.25 14.57
N ASP A 126 -21.37 -8.41 15.89
CA ASP A 126 -22.10 -7.55 16.82
C ASP A 126 -21.20 -6.50 17.50
N ASP A 127 -19.89 -6.53 17.26
CA ASP A 127 -18.97 -5.52 17.77
C ASP A 127 -19.31 -4.13 17.16
N PRO A 128 -19.38 -3.04 17.94
CA PRO A 128 -19.72 -1.71 17.43
C PRO A 128 -18.82 -1.18 16.31
N VAL A 129 -17.59 -1.70 16.19
CA VAL A 129 -16.68 -1.41 15.09
C VAL A 129 -17.14 -2.09 13.80
N ASN A 130 -17.63 -3.32 13.89
CA ASN A 130 -18.11 -4.13 12.78
C ASN A 130 -19.59 -3.89 12.51
N ALA A 131 -19.91 -2.72 11.93
CA ALA A 131 -21.29 -2.36 11.65
C ALA A 131 -21.94 -3.18 10.50
N ASN A 132 -21.14 -3.67 9.55
CA ASN A 132 -21.63 -4.46 8.41
C ASN A 132 -20.54 -5.42 7.94
N VAL A 133 -20.82 -6.73 8.00
CA VAL A 133 -19.86 -7.81 7.72
C VAL A 133 -20.40 -8.75 6.64
N PRO A 134 -19.53 -9.53 5.97
CA PRO A 134 -19.96 -10.54 5.01
C PRO A 134 -20.95 -11.56 5.58
N GLU A 135 -21.81 -12.11 4.73
CA GLU A 135 -22.74 -13.17 5.11
C GLU A 135 -21.97 -14.40 5.63
N GLY A 136 -22.41 -14.96 6.76
CA GLY A 136 -21.74 -16.10 7.40
C GLY A 136 -20.36 -15.77 7.99
N PHE A 137 -20.06 -14.50 8.24
CA PHE A 137 -18.82 -14.06 8.84
C PHE A 137 -18.59 -14.71 10.22
N VAL A 138 -17.43 -15.34 10.38
CA VAL A 138 -16.95 -15.92 11.63
C VAL A 138 -15.59 -15.29 11.93
N PRO A 139 -15.41 -14.61 13.08
CA PRO A 139 -14.15 -13.96 13.39
C PRO A 139 -12.97 -14.94 13.45
N LEU A 140 -11.81 -14.49 13.00
CA LEU A 140 -10.55 -15.19 13.24
C LEU A 140 -10.22 -15.11 14.73
N SER A 141 -9.64 -16.19 15.28
CA SER A 141 -9.16 -16.20 16.66
C SER A 141 -8.14 -15.09 16.87
N LEU A 142 -8.22 -14.40 18.02
CA LEU A 142 -7.29 -13.33 18.36
C LEU A 142 -5.85 -13.87 18.36
N TYR A 143 -4.94 -13.07 17.80
CA TYR A 143 -3.52 -13.31 17.89
C TYR A 143 -3.01 -13.13 19.33
N ASP A 144 -1.86 -13.73 19.63
CA ASP A 144 -1.17 -13.47 20.89
C ASP A 144 -0.66 -12.02 20.90
N PRO A 145 -0.98 -11.19 21.93
CA PRO A 145 -0.40 -9.85 22.06
C PRO A 145 1.13 -9.82 22.04
N GLY A 146 1.80 -10.91 22.41
CA GLY A 146 3.25 -11.09 22.31
C GLY A 146 3.79 -11.21 20.88
N ASP A 147 2.92 -11.49 19.90
CA ASP A 147 3.28 -11.50 18.48
C ASP A 147 3.27 -10.10 17.83
N ILE A 148 2.91 -9.05 18.57
CA ILE A 148 3.02 -7.67 18.10
C ILE A 148 4.44 -7.16 18.32
N THR A 149 5.11 -6.77 17.23
CA THR A 149 6.30 -5.92 17.28
C THR A 149 5.90 -4.45 17.32
N ARG A 150 6.61 -3.69 18.15
CA ARG A 150 6.48 -2.24 18.26
C ARG A 150 7.80 -1.57 17.95
N GLU A 151 7.75 -0.51 17.19
CA GLU A 151 8.89 0.33 16.86
C GLU A 151 8.46 1.79 16.94
N ASP A 152 9.18 2.57 17.73
CA ASP A 152 8.94 3.99 17.91
C ASP A 152 9.99 4.76 17.09
N PHE A 153 9.52 5.74 16.34
CA PHE A 153 10.35 6.69 15.61
C PHE A 153 10.45 7.97 16.41
N ASP A 154 11.66 8.49 16.56
CA ASP A 154 11.94 9.63 17.42
C ASP A 154 11.25 10.93 16.93
N PRO A 155 10.94 11.85 17.86
CA PRO A 155 10.55 13.22 17.51
C PRO A 155 11.52 13.86 16.51
N GLY A 156 10.97 14.41 15.43
CA GLY A 156 11.74 14.98 14.32
C GLY A 156 12.12 14.00 13.22
N ASP A 157 11.62 12.77 13.26
CA ASP A 157 11.71 11.87 12.12
C ASP A 157 10.95 12.44 10.90
N TYR A 158 11.36 12.04 9.71
CA TYR A 158 10.68 12.42 8.47
C TYR A 158 10.88 11.36 7.38
N VAL A 159 9.92 11.29 6.46
CA VAL A 159 9.98 10.39 5.30
C VAL A 159 9.96 11.22 4.04
N ALA A 160 10.99 11.06 3.21
CA ALA A 160 11.11 11.75 1.93
C ALA A 160 11.99 10.94 0.96
N PRO A 161 11.86 11.14 -0.37
CA PRO A 161 12.85 10.66 -1.34
C PRO A 161 14.26 11.14 -1.02
N SER A 162 15.28 10.37 -1.42
CA SER A 162 16.70 10.69 -1.19
C SER A 162 17.17 11.99 -1.87
N SER A 163 16.39 12.52 -2.82
CA SER A 163 16.62 13.81 -3.45
C SER A 163 16.25 15.00 -2.56
N ILE A 164 15.56 14.76 -1.43
CA ILE A 164 15.13 15.77 -0.47
C ILE A 164 15.90 15.56 0.84
N ARG A 165 16.51 16.63 1.34
CA ARG A 165 17.20 16.62 2.64
C ARG A 165 16.40 17.43 3.65
N GLY A 166 16.05 16.83 4.78
CA GLY A 166 15.46 17.51 5.92
C GLY A 166 16.52 17.89 6.96
N ILE A 167 16.34 19.06 7.57
CA ILE A 167 17.02 19.48 8.79
C ILE A 167 15.93 19.69 9.84
N ASN A 168 16.02 18.99 10.96
CA ASN A 168 15.01 18.95 12.03
C ASN A 168 15.44 19.73 13.30
N ASP A 169 16.39 20.65 13.14
CA ASP A 169 16.88 21.57 14.19
C ASP A 169 16.35 23.01 14.02
N ALA A 170 15.39 23.23 13.12
CA ALA A 170 14.81 24.55 12.90
C ALA A 170 14.07 25.07 14.15
N PHE A 171 13.58 24.15 14.98
CA PHE A 171 12.93 24.41 16.26
C PHE A 171 12.97 23.12 17.09
N SER A 172 13.20 23.23 18.40
CA SER A 172 13.08 22.10 19.32
C SER A 172 12.60 22.61 20.68
N GLU A 173 11.44 22.12 21.10
CA GLU A 173 10.90 22.34 22.45
C GLU A 173 10.34 21.00 22.97
N PRO A 174 10.62 20.62 24.24
CA PRO A 174 10.27 19.29 24.76
C PRO A 174 8.79 18.91 24.62
N GLU A 175 7.89 19.88 24.77
CA GLU A 175 6.43 19.67 24.74
C GLU A 175 5.81 19.90 23.36
N LEU A 176 6.56 20.48 22.42
CA LEU A 176 6.04 20.89 21.12
C LEU A 176 6.62 20.08 19.97
N GLY A 177 7.61 19.22 20.21
CA GLY A 177 8.28 18.45 19.16
C GLY A 177 9.28 19.30 18.35
N ARG A 178 9.62 18.81 17.16
CA ARG A 178 10.64 19.42 16.28
C ARG A 178 10.07 20.11 15.04
N GLY A 179 10.69 21.22 14.66
CA GLY A 179 10.46 21.90 13.38
C GLY A 179 11.43 21.43 12.29
N PHE A 180 11.02 21.58 11.04
CA PHE A 180 11.70 21.03 9.87
C PHE A 180 11.95 22.09 8.80
N VAL A 181 13.14 22.06 8.20
CA VAL A 181 13.44 22.72 6.93
C VAL A 181 13.85 21.66 5.93
N PHE A 182 13.13 21.56 4.82
CA PHE A 182 13.43 20.65 3.72
C PHE A 182 14.04 21.40 2.55
N SER A 183 15.16 20.91 2.04
CA SER A 183 15.76 21.36 0.78
C SER A 183 15.26 20.46 -0.35
N CYS A 184 14.54 21.05 -1.30
CA CYS A 184 13.84 20.34 -2.37
C CYS A 184 14.34 20.79 -3.74
N ARG A 185 14.47 19.86 -4.69
CA ARG A 185 14.81 20.15 -6.09
C ARG A 185 13.55 20.20 -6.96
N ARG A 186 13.61 20.91 -8.09
CA ARG A 186 12.57 20.91 -9.12
C ARG A 186 12.45 19.53 -9.79
N ALA A 187 11.65 18.68 -9.19
CA ALA A 187 11.18 17.38 -9.66
C ALA A 187 9.94 17.02 -8.84
N ASP A 188 9.28 15.92 -9.16
CA ASP A 188 8.22 15.41 -8.30
C ASP A 188 8.78 15.02 -6.95
N GLY A 189 8.10 15.43 -5.88
CA GLY A 189 8.52 15.12 -4.53
C GLY A 189 7.38 15.16 -3.53
N ALA A 190 7.61 14.43 -2.44
CA ALA A 190 6.72 14.37 -1.30
C ALA A 190 7.54 14.30 -0.02
N VAL A 191 7.02 14.90 1.05
CA VAL A 191 7.59 14.83 2.39
C VAL A 191 6.50 14.51 3.40
N LEU A 192 6.86 13.72 4.40
CA LEU A 192 6.12 13.54 5.65
C LEU A 192 7.03 13.96 6.80
N ALA A 193 6.65 14.99 7.53
CA ALA A 193 7.30 15.45 8.74
C ALA A 193 6.57 14.91 9.97
N LEU A 194 7.30 14.39 10.95
CA LEU A 194 6.76 13.80 12.19
C LEU A 194 7.32 14.52 13.42
N PRO A 195 6.76 15.68 13.81
CA PRO A 195 7.31 16.49 14.90
C PRO A 195 7.49 15.77 16.23
N HIS A 196 6.55 14.88 16.58
CA HIS A 196 6.57 14.04 17.79
C HIS A 196 6.93 12.59 17.48
N GLY A 197 7.37 12.30 16.26
CA GLY A 197 7.66 10.93 15.83
C GLY A 197 6.39 10.15 15.48
N SER A 198 6.49 8.83 15.54
CA SER A 198 5.40 7.93 15.19
C SER A 198 5.60 6.55 15.80
N HIS A 199 4.53 5.79 15.94
CA HIS A 199 4.49 4.47 16.57
C HIS A 199 4.03 3.43 15.56
N LEU A 200 4.88 2.46 15.27
CA LEU A 200 4.58 1.33 14.40
C LEU A 200 4.20 0.12 15.23
N GLU A 201 3.06 -0.50 14.90
CA GLU A 201 2.68 -1.82 15.38
C GLU A 201 2.52 -2.78 14.20
N LYS A 202 3.14 -3.96 14.27
CA LYS A 202 3.04 -5.02 13.25
C LYS A 202 2.86 -6.39 13.89
N LEU A 203 2.04 -7.23 13.26
CA LEU A 203 1.96 -8.65 13.62
C LEU A 203 3.11 -9.44 12.99
N ARG A 204 3.85 -10.20 13.79
CA ARG A 204 4.96 -11.05 13.30
C ARG A 204 4.46 -12.24 12.50
N ASN A 205 3.46 -12.95 13.02
CA ASN A 205 2.93 -14.16 12.41
C ASN A 205 1.61 -13.86 11.67
N VAL A 206 1.72 -13.59 10.38
CA VAL A 206 0.58 -13.26 9.51
C VAL A 206 0.03 -14.47 8.75
N ALA A 207 0.47 -15.69 9.06
CA ALA A 207 0.11 -16.90 8.31
C ALA A 207 -1.38 -17.23 8.43
N GLU A 208 -1.95 -17.12 9.63
CA GLU A 208 -3.39 -17.33 9.86
C GLU A 208 -4.24 -16.28 9.17
N MET A 209 -3.80 -15.01 9.19
CA MET A 209 -4.47 -13.94 8.44
C MET A 209 -4.49 -14.24 6.94
N ARG A 210 -3.36 -14.71 6.38
CA ARG A 210 -3.27 -15.10 4.97
C ARG A 210 -4.22 -16.24 4.64
N ARG A 211 -4.24 -17.32 5.44
CA ARG A 211 -5.15 -18.47 5.26
C ARG A 211 -6.62 -18.04 5.31
N TYR A 212 -6.94 -17.20 6.28
CA TYR A 212 -8.28 -16.63 6.44
C TYR A 212 -8.69 -15.80 5.23
N ALA A 213 -7.81 -14.90 4.76
CA ALA A 213 -8.04 -14.11 3.56
C ALA A 213 -8.22 -14.98 2.30
N THR A 214 -7.40 -16.01 2.09
CA THR A 214 -7.55 -16.94 0.96
C THR A 214 -8.91 -17.62 0.94
N LYS A 215 -9.40 -18.04 2.11
CA LYS A 215 -10.70 -18.71 2.24
C LYS A 215 -11.88 -17.77 1.99
N HIS A 216 -11.75 -16.49 2.34
CA HIS A 216 -12.89 -15.57 2.39
C HIS A 216 -12.87 -14.47 1.32
N ALA A 217 -11.79 -14.31 0.54
CA ALA A 217 -11.62 -13.24 -0.45
C ALA A 217 -12.84 -13.07 -1.39
N GLU A 218 -13.37 -14.18 -1.92
CA GLU A 218 -14.55 -14.14 -2.80
C GLU A 218 -15.77 -13.54 -2.10
N SER A 219 -16.06 -13.99 -0.88
CA SER A 219 -17.17 -13.48 -0.07
C SER A 219 -17.00 -12.02 0.31
N TRP A 220 -15.77 -11.57 0.54
CA TRP A 220 -15.46 -10.17 0.86
C TRP A 220 -15.70 -9.27 -0.34
N TYR A 221 -15.20 -9.63 -1.52
CA TYR A 221 -15.45 -8.90 -2.74
C TYR A 221 -16.94 -8.82 -3.04
N LYS A 222 -17.65 -9.96 -2.97
CA LYS A 222 -19.09 -10.00 -3.17
C LYS A 222 -19.82 -9.09 -2.18
N HIS A 223 -19.50 -9.16 -0.90
CA HIS A 223 -20.13 -8.32 0.13
C HIS A 223 -19.90 -6.82 -0.13
N VAL A 224 -18.64 -6.45 -0.37
CA VAL A 224 -18.27 -5.03 -0.56
C VAL A 224 -18.90 -4.45 -1.84
N ASN A 225 -18.97 -5.22 -2.92
CA ASN A 225 -19.55 -4.74 -4.18
C ASN A 225 -21.08 -4.85 -4.20
N ASP A 226 -21.66 -6.01 -3.87
CA ASP A 226 -23.11 -6.22 -3.96
C ASP A 226 -23.88 -5.56 -2.80
N THR A 227 -23.37 -5.68 -1.57
CA THR A 227 -24.07 -5.18 -0.38
C THR A 227 -23.72 -3.73 -0.07
N ARG A 228 -22.44 -3.33 -0.22
CA ARG A 228 -21.99 -1.96 0.09
C ARG A 228 -21.88 -1.06 -1.14
N GLY A 229 -22.06 -1.57 -2.34
CA GLY A 229 -22.09 -0.77 -3.58
C GLY A 229 -20.78 -0.04 -3.87
N ARG A 230 -19.63 -0.57 -3.43
CA ARG A 230 -18.36 0.16 -3.50
C ARG A 230 -17.64 0.08 -4.85
N GLY A 231 -18.01 -0.85 -5.72
CA GLY A 231 -17.44 -0.96 -7.07
C GLY A 231 -15.93 -1.23 -7.09
N LEU A 232 -15.41 -2.00 -6.14
CA LEU A 232 -14.01 -2.41 -6.12
C LEU A 232 -13.69 -3.27 -7.35
N VAL A 233 -12.43 -3.24 -7.77
CA VAL A 233 -11.90 -4.19 -8.76
C VAL A 233 -10.96 -5.20 -8.09
N SER A 234 -10.69 -6.30 -8.78
CA SER A 234 -9.71 -7.27 -8.31
C SER A 234 -8.34 -6.60 -8.06
N GLY A 235 -7.76 -6.78 -6.87
CA GLY A 235 -6.49 -6.15 -6.48
C GLY A 235 -6.60 -4.89 -5.63
N SER A 236 -7.80 -4.37 -5.36
CA SER A 236 -7.98 -3.20 -4.50
C SER A 236 -8.27 -3.53 -3.03
N LEU A 237 -8.54 -4.81 -2.70
CA LEU A 237 -8.93 -5.21 -1.35
C LEU A 237 -7.68 -5.46 -0.52
N TYR A 238 -7.63 -4.84 0.66
CA TYR A 238 -6.46 -4.80 1.53
C TYR A 238 -6.80 -5.32 2.92
N LEU A 239 -5.94 -6.19 3.47
CA LEU A 239 -6.03 -6.71 4.84
C LEU A 239 -4.82 -6.24 5.65
N VAL A 240 -5.06 -5.41 6.66
CA VAL A 240 -4.04 -4.77 7.49
C VAL A 240 -3.41 -5.77 8.47
N THR A 241 -2.09 -5.92 8.43
CA THR A 241 -1.25 -6.70 9.36
C THR A 241 -0.43 -5.81 10.29
N GLY A 242 -0.32 -4.52 9.98
CA GLY A 242 0.35 -3.53 10.80
C GLY A 242 0.01 -2.10 10.37
N CYS A 243 0.24 -1.15 11.25
CA CYS A 243 -0.04 0.25 11.00
C CYS A 243 0.93 1.13 11.78
N GLU A 244 1.30 2.25 11.18
CA GLU A 244 2.07 3.29 11.83
C GLU A 244 1.19 4.51 12.07
N LYS A 245 1.28 5.08 13.27
CA LYS A 245 0.46 6.21 13.70
C LYS A 245 1.30 7.33 14.26
N ALA A 246 0.83 8.55 14.04
CA ALA A 246 1.46 9.76 14.55
C ALA A 246 0.43 10.67 15.20
N GLU A 247 0.82 11.35 16.27
CA GLU A 247 -0.04 12.36 16.92
C GLU A 247 -0.07 13.66 16.13
N SER A 248 1.09 14.04 15.59
CA SER A 248 1.30 15.21 14.76
C SER A 248 2.03 14.83 13.49
N TRP A 249 1.61 15.39 12.36
CA TRP A 249 2.27 15.17 11.08
C TRP A 249 2.05 16.35 10.15
N GLY A 250 2.97 16.52 9.20
CA GLY A 250 2.86 17.46 8.09
C GLY A 250 3.21 16.77 6.79
N MET A 251 2.35 16.88 5.79
CA MET A 251 2.62 16.40 4.43
C MET A 251 2.76 17.57 3.48
N ALA A 252 3.72 17.50 2.57
CA ALA A 252 3.76 18.38 1.41
C ALA A 252 4.08 17.57 0.15
N THR A 253 3.43 17.92 -0.96
CA THR A 253 3.68 17.38 -2.29
C THR A 253 3.89 18.53 -3.27
N PHE A 254 4.75 18.27 -4.24
CA PHE A 254 5.05 19.20 -5.30
C PHE A 254 5.34 18.46 -6.60
N HIS A 255 4.98 19.11 -7.70
CA HIS A 255 5.22 18.68 -9.07
C HIS A 255 5.63 19.93 -9.83
N ASP A 256 6.66 19.81 -10.69
CA ASP A 256 7.20 20.85 -11.57
C ASP A 256 6.75 22.29 -11.25
N VAL A 257 7.39 22.88 -10.23
CA VAL A 257 7.02 24.20 -9.69
C VAL A 257 7.44 25.30 -10.68
N ALA A 258 6.74 25.45 -11.80
CA ALA A 258 7.10 26.12 -13.07
C ALA A 258 7.58 27.60 -13.06
N SER A 259 7.94 28.25 -11.95
CA SER A 259 8.01 29.73 -11.93
C SER A 259 9.20 30.43 -11.27
N GLN A 260 10.35 29.78 -11.01
CA GLN A 260 11.53 30.47 -10.43
C GLN A 260 12.84 29.99 -11.06
N ASN A 261 13.76 30.93 -11.31
CA ASN A 261 15.11 30.72 -11.86
C ASN A 261 16.06 29.96 -10.90
N GLU A 262 15.53 29.33 -9.86
CA GLU A 262 16.26 28.59 -8.84
C GLU A 262 15.91 27.10 -8.94
N ASN A 263 16.93 26.24 -9.03
CA ASN A 263 16.76 24.78 -9.13
C ASN A 263 16.37 24.11 -7.80
N GLU A 264 16.38 24.87 -6.70
CA GLU A 264 16.17 24.40 -5.34
C GLU A 264 15.25 25.39 -4.60
N PHE A 265 14.40 24.87 -3.72
CA PHE A 265 13.52 25.65 -2.86
C PHE A 265 13.42 25.00 -1.48
N GLN A 266 13.00 25.78 -0.48
CA GLN A 266 12.86 25.30 0.88
C GLN A 266 11.40 25.20 1.31
N LEU A 267 11.10 24.18 2.11
CA LEU A 267 9.84 24.02 2.82
C LEU A 267 10.09 24.08 4.31
N LEU A 268 9.37 24.95 5.03
CA LEU A 268 9.45 25.03 6.48
C LEU A 268 8.16 24.48 7.08
N PHE A 269 8.29 23.54 8.02
CA PHE A 269 7.20 23.03 8.83
C PHE A 269 7.55 23.21 10.30
N ALA A 270 6.88 24.14 10.98
CA ALA A 270 7.24 24.53 12.34
C ALA A 270 6.00 24.91 13.15
N PRO A 271 6.06 24.86 14.49
CA PRO A 271 4.98 25.31 15.32
C PRO A 271 4.82 26.83 15.22
N THR A 272 3.56 27.26 15.12
CA THR A 272 3.15 28.67 15.16
C THR A 272 2.33 28.89 16.42
N VAL A 273 2.55 30.02 17.09
CA VAL A 273 1.80 30.37 18.30
C VAL A 273 0.49 31.04 17.89
N ASP A 274 -0.64 30.40 18.20
CA ASP A 274 -1.96 31.01 18.03
C ASP A 274 -2.42 31.55 19.40
N ALA A 275 -2.51 32.88 19.51
CA ALA A 275 -2.94 33.54 20.74
C ALA A 275 -4.27 32.95 21.27
N GLY A 276 -4.21 32.31 22.43
CA GLY A 276 -5.36 31.71 23.12
C GLY A 276 -5.78 30.31 22.66
N ARG A 277 -5.08 29.66 21.72
CA ARG A 277 -5.40 28.29 21.23
C ARG A 277 -4.24 27.30 21.28
N GLY A 278 -3.15 27.66 21.96
CA GLY A 278 -1.91 26.86 21.99
C GLY A 278 -1.10 26.98 20.70
N TYR A 279 -0.25 26.00 20.44
CA TYR A 279 0.60 25.95 19.24
C TYR A 279 -0.02 25.03 18.19
N ARG A 280 0.17 25.37 16.91
CA ARG A 280 -0.13 24.47 15.78
C ARG A 280 1.01 24.46 14.78
N TYR A 281 1.35 23.28 14.29
CA TYR A 281 2.30 23.14 13.20
C TYR A 281 1.70 23.68 11.90
N ARG A 282 2.50 24.47 11.17
CA ARG A 282 2.10 24.99 9.86
C ARG A 282 3.22 24.91 8.85
N TRP A 283 2.82 24.74 7.60
CA TRP A 283 3.70 24.87 6.46
C TRP A 283 3.88 26.32 6.06
N HIS A 284 5.12 26.72 5.84
CA HIS A 284 5.49 27.85 4.99
C HIS A 284 6.02 27.27 3.68
N ALA A 285 5.11 27.09 2.73
CA ALA A 285 5.34 26.39 1.47
C ALA A 285 4.46 26.99 0.36
N PRO A 286 4.79 28.20 -0.14
CA PRO A 286 3.90 28.97 -1.03
C PRO A 286 3.59 28.30 -2.37
N TYR A 287 4.38 27.28 -2.76
CA TYR A 287 4.26 26.62 -4.06
C TYR A 287 3.99 25.11 -3.98
N CYS A 288 3.65 24.60 -2.79
CA CYS A 288 3.39 23.18 -2.60
C CYS A 288 1.96 22.95 -2.11
N ARG A 289 1.40 21.80 -2.49
CA ARG A 289 0.19 21.29 -1.85
C ARG A 289 0.59 20.68 -0.53
N HIS A 290 -0.18 20.93 0.53
CA HIS A 290 0.19 20.45 1.85
C HIS A 290 -1.02 20.14 2.73
N LYS A 291 -0.85 19.20 3.65
CA LYS A 291 -1.79 18.82 4.71
C LYS A 291 -1.03 18.72 6.02
N TYR A 292 -1.73 18.83 7.14
CA TYR A 292 -1.14 18.66 8.46
C TYR A 292 -2.22 18.30 9.48
N ALA A 293 -1.82 17.72 10.60
CA ALA A 293 -2.69 17.53 11.74
C ALA A 293 -3.07 18.90 12.33
N ASP A 294 -4.36 19.26 12.27
CA ASP A 294 -4.90 20.53 12.81
C ASP A 294 -5.23 20.45 14.32
N GLU A 295 -4.70 19.46 15.02
CA GLU A 295 -4.97 19.28 16.45
C GLU A 295 -3.87 19.98 17.25
N SER A 296 -4.29 20.79 18.23
CA SER A 296 -3.39 21.39 19.21
C SER A 296 -2.62 20.25 19.87
N ALA A 297 -1.28 20.24 19.73
CA ALA A 297 -0.44 19.32 20.47
C ALA A 297 -0.77 19.51 21.97
N GLY A 298 -1.31 18.47 22.60
CA GLY A 298 -1.86 18.53 23.93
C GLY A 298 -2.21 17.14 24.45
N ASP A 299 -2.12 17.00 25.76
CA ASP A 299 -2.30 15.74 26.48
C ASP A 299 -3.73 15.18 26.24
N GLY A 300 -3.82 13.97 25.67
CA GLY A 300 -5.08 13.25 25.45
C GLY A 300 -5.65 13.21 24.02
N ALA A 301 -4.94 13.70 23.00
CA ALA A 301 -5.34 13.45 21.61
C ALA A 301 -5.24 11.94 21.28
N PRO A 302 -6.25 11.34 20.63
CA PRO A 302 -6.20 9.92 20.32
C PRO A 302 -5.12 9.62 19.27
N LEU A 303 -4.25 8.64 19.55
CA LEU A 303 -3.32 8.08 18.57
C LEU A 303 -4.07 7.27 17.50
N ASN A 304 -4.72 7.97 16.59
CA ASN A 304 -5.63 7.41 15.58
C ASN A 304 -5.28 7.82 14.14
N GLN A 305 -4.27 8.67 13.95
CA GLN A 305 -3.88 9.16 12.63
C GLN A 305 -2.84 8.22 12.03
N THR A 306 -3.22 7.48 10.99
CA THR A 306 -2.42 6.40 10.41
C THR A 306 -1.62 6.90 9.20
N THR A 307 -0.30 6.98 9.32
CA THR A 307 0.61 7.48 8.29
C THR A 307 0.97 6.40 7.26
N PHE A 308 1.16 5.16 7.73
CA PHE A 308 1.46 3.99 6.91
C PHE A 308 0.63 2.78 7.34
N ILE A 309 0.28 1.95 6.36
CA ILE A 309 -0.30 0.63 6.59
C ILE A 309 0.61 -0.45 6.02
N HIS A 310 0.54 -1.62 6.63
CA HIS A 310 1.18 -2.85 6.18
C HIS A 310 0.13 -3.94 6.10
N GLY A 311 0.24 -4.82 5.11
CA GLY A 311 -0.81 -5.77 4.89
C GLY A 311 -0.72 -6.54 3.60
N PHE A 312 -1.79 -7.28 3.36
CA PHE A 312 -1.99 -8.07 2.17
C PHE A 312 -2.85 -7.32 1.17
N ASN A 313 -2.38 -7.23 -0.07
CA ASN A 313 -3.27 -6.98 -1.21
C ASN A 313 -3.85 -8.29 -1.68
N ILE A 314 -5.11 -8.26 -2.11
CA ILE A 314 -5.87 -9.45 -2.49
C ILE A 314 -6.46 -9.24 -3.89
N SER A 315 -6.23 -10.19 -4.79
CA SER A 315 -6.84 -10.25 -6.12
C SER A 315 -7.56 -11.57 -6.32
N LEU A 316 -8.70 -11.52 -7.01
CA LEU A 316 -9.36 -12.69 -7.59
C LEU A 316 -8.93 -12.87 -9.05
N SER A 317 -8.93 -14.12 -9.52
CA SER A 317 -8.70 -14.40 -10.92
C SER A 317 -9.88 -13.96 -11.79
N LYS A 318 -9.62 -13.76 -13.09
CA LYS A 318 -10.66 -13.36 -14.06
C LYS A 318 -11.85 -14.32 -14.08
N LYS A 319 -11.59 -15.62 -13.88
CA LYS A 319 -12.63 -16.66 -13.83
C LYS A 319 -13.57 -16.45 -12.65
N ILE A 320 -13.01 -16.29 -11.45
CA ILE A 320 -13.80 -16.07 -10.23
C ILE A 320 -14.52 -14.72 -10.30
N TRP A 321 -13.81 -13.67 -10.73
CA TRP A 321 -14.38 -12.34 -10.93
C TRP A 321 -15.60 -12.36 -11.86
N GLY A 322 -15.47 -13.00 -13.02
CA GLY A 322 -16.56 -13.17 -13.98
C GLY A 322 -17.71 -14.03 -13.44
N SER A 323 -17.44 -15.00 -12.58
CA SER A 323 -18.50 -15.79 -11.94
C SER A 323 -19.29 -15.00 -10.89
N LEU A 324 -18.64 -14.05 -10.20
CA LEU A 324 -19.28 -13.23 -9.17
C LEU A 324 -20.05 -12.06 -9.77
N PHE A 325 -19.45 -11.39 -10.75
CA PHE A 325 -19.92 -10.10 -11.26
C PHE A 325 -20.22 -10.08 -12.77
N GLY A 326 -20.07 -11.20 -13.46
CA GLY A 326 -20.45 -11.32 -14.87
C GLY A 326 -21.95 -11.17 -15.07
N GLU A 327 -22.33 -10.52 -16.17
CA GLU A 327 -23.70 -10.18 -16.52
C GLU A 327 -24.71 -11.30 -16.28
N ARG A 328 -25.70 -11.05 -15.41
CA ARG A 328 -27.00 -11.74 -15.44
C ARG A 328 -27.80 -11.27 -16.65
N VAL A 329 -27.32 -11.53 -17.87
CA VAL A 329 -28.14 -11.41 -19.08
C VAL A 329 -28.83 -12.75 -19.30
N GLY A 330 -30.07 -12.86 -18.82
CA GLY A 330 -30.96 -13.97 -19.18
C GLY A 330 -31.94 -14.38 -18.08
N GLY A 331 -33.09 -13.70 -17.98
CA GLY A 331 -34.19 -14.19 -17.15
C GLY A 331 -35.32 -13.20 -16.85
N ARG A 332 -36.13 -12.89 -17.87
CA ARG A 332 -37.52 -12.35 -17.85
C ARG A 332 -37.99 -11.52 -16.63
N GLY A 333 -38.22 -10.23 -16.90
CA GLY A 333 -39.39 -9.50 -16.37
C GLY A 333 -39.16 -8.64 -15.12
N ALA A 334 -38.43 -7.53 -15.26
CA ALA A 334 -38.61 -6.35 -14.42
C ALA A 334 -38.70 -5.12 -15.36
N PRO A 335 -39.62 -4.18 -15.13
CA PRO A 335 -39.82 -3.05 -16.03
C PRO A 335 -38.57 -2.16 -16.02
N ALA A 336 -38.17 -1.72 -17.20
CA ALA A 336 -37.03 -0.85 -17.43
C ALA A 336 -37.17 0.43 -16.58
N LEU A 337 -36.26 0.59 -15.62
CA LEU A 337 -35.90 1.91 -15.13
C LEU A 337 -34.62 2.29 -15.87
N ASP A 338 -34.79 3.13 -16.90
CA ASP A 338 -33.71 3.82 -17.60
C ASP A 338 -32.90 4.63 -16.58
N THR A 339 -31.87 4.01 -16.02
CA THR A 339 -30.72 4.71 -15.46
C THR A 339 -29.49 3.89 -15.88
N ALA A 340 -28.98 4.23 -17.05
CA ALA A 340 -27.59 3.94 -17.38
C ALA A 340 -26.73 4.68 -16.34
N SER A 341 -26.49 4.01 -15.21
CA SER A 341 -25.42 4.41 -14.31
C SER A 341 -24.11 4.07 -15.02
N ASP A 342 -23.50 5.14 -15.51
CA ASP A 342 -22.10 5.21 -15.88
C ASP A 342 -21.26 4.73 -14.68
N THR A 343 -21.09 3.41 -14.59
CA THR A 343 -20.22 2.74 -13.61
C THR A 343 -18.84 2.59 -14.25
N SER A 344 -18.29 3.72 -14.68
CA SER A 344 -16.85 3.82 -14.88
C SER A 344 -16.17 3.36 -13.57
N PRO A 345 -15.22 2.41 -13.61
CA PRO A 345 -14.56 1.94 -12.40
C PRO A 345 -13.96 3.13 -11.66
N VAL A 346 -14.19 3.19 -10.35
CA VAL A 346 -13.62 4.24 -9.50
C VAL A 346 -12.11 4.26 -9.75
N PRO A 347 -11.49 5.43 -10.02
CA PRO A 347 -10.04 5.55 -10.13
C PRO A 347 -9.36 4.84 -8.95
N GLN A 348 -8.21 4.23 -9.15
CA GLN A 348 -7.54 3.47 -8.10
C GLN A 348 -6.16 4.02 -7.82
N VAL A 349 -5.80 4.01 -6.54
CA VAL A 349 -4.42 4.27 -6.18
C VAL A 349 -3.60 3.06 -6.60
N PHE A 350 -2.58 3.31 -7.42
CA PHE A 350 -1.66 2.27 -7.86
C PHE A 350 -0.98 1.62 -6.66
N HIS A 351 -1.03 0.28 -6.61
CA HIS A 351 -0.29 -0.51 -5.64
C HIS A 351 0.66 -1.47 -6.38
N PRO A 352 1.96 -1.54 -6.05
CA PRO A 352 2.90 -2.36 -6.81
C PRO A 352 2.57 -3.85 -6.86
N SER A 353 1.94 -4.37 -5.80
CA SER A 353 1.35 -5.71 -5.79
C SER A 353 0.42 -6.00 -6.96
N GLN A 354 -0.25 -5.00 -7.54
CA GLN A 354 -1.12 -5.20 -8.71
C GLN A 354 -0.33 -5.76 -9.90
N ILE A 355 0.88 -5.27 -10.15
CA ILE A 355 1.76 -5.78 -11.22
C ILE A 355 2.14 -7.24 -10.95
N ILE A 356 2.46 -7.55 -9.69
CA ILE A 356 2.80 -8.92 -9.27
C ILE A 356 1.60 -9.84 -9.46
N HIS A 357 0.41 -9.40 -9.04
CA HIS A 357 -0.81 -10.17 -9.16
C HIS A 357 -1.19 -10.43 -10.62
N GLU A 358 -1.11 -9.41 -11.47
CA GLU A 358 -1.34 -9.55 -12.91
C GLU A 358 -0.39 -10.58 -13.53
N ARG A 359 0.89 -10.53 -13.15
CA ARG A 359 1.89 -11.49 -13.62
C ARG A 359 1.59 -12.90 -13.16
N ILE A 360 1.32 -13.09 -11.87
CA ILE A 360 0.99 -14.40 -11.27
C ILE A 360 -0.29 -14.96 -11.91
N LEU A 361 -1.35 -14.17 -12.06
CA LEU A 361 -2.60 -14.62 -12.67
C LEU A 361 -2.44 -14.99 -14.14
N ARG A 362 -1.47 -14.40 -14.85
CA ARG A 362 -1.13 -14.76 -16.23
C ARG A 362 -0.35 -16.07 -16.31
N GLU A 363 0.56 -16.31 -15.37
CA GLU A 363 1.44 -17.50 -15.38
C GLU A 363 0.82 -18.72 -14.68
N ALA A 364 -0.06 -18.49 -13.71
CA ALA A 364 -0.80 -19.50 -12.98
C ALA A 364 -2.32 -19.26 -13.12
N PRO A 365 -2.89 -19.46 -14.33
CA PRO A 365 -4.31 -19.19 -14.60
C PRO A 365 -5.27 -20.07 -13.77
N GLN A 366 -4.79 -21.15 -13.16
CA GLN A 366 -5.53 -21.99 -12.22
C GLN A 366 -5.71 -21.35 -10.84
N ALA A 367 -4.92 -20.33 -10.48
CA ALA A 367 -5.06 -19.65 -9.20
C ALA A 367 -6.44 -18.97 -9.12
N ALA A 368 -7.16 -19.18 -8.02
CA ALA A 368 -8.44 -18.51 -7.77
C ALA A 368 -8.23 -17.14 -7.14
N VAL A 369 -7.26 -17.05 -6.22
CA VAL A 369 -6.93 -15.87 -5.43
C VAL A 369 -5.41 -15.70 -5.44
N VAL A 370 -4.95 -14.45 -5.59
CA VAL A 370 -3.54 -14.07 -5.40
C VAL A 370 -3.48 -13.09 -4.25
N ILE A 371 -2.55 -13.34 -3.33
CA ILE A 371 -2.34 -12.51 -2.14
C ILE A 371 -0.85 -12.25 -2.02
N THR A 372 -0.46 -10.98 -1.91
CA THR A 372 0.92 -10.57 -1.64
C THR A 372 0.96 -9.63 -0.46
N HIS A 373 1.97 -9.77 0.40
CA HIS A 373 2.22 -8.86 1.49
C HIS A 373 3.07 -7.67 1.02
N ASP A 374 2.98 -6.54 1.69
CA ASP A 374 3.78 -5.37 1.33
C ASP A 374 5.29 -5.57 1.45
N ASP A 375 5.70 -6.45 2.36
CA ASP A 375 7.10 -6.82 2.49
C ASP A 375 7.60 -7.59 1.26
N ASP A 376 6.74 -8.34 0.57
CA ASP A 376 7.12 -9.15 -0.60
C ASP A 376 7.50 -8.28 -1.80
N TRP A 377 6.74 -7.21 -2.07
CA TRP A 377 7.05 -6.31 -3.19
C TRP A 377 8.18 -5.33 -2.86
N ARG A 378 8.33 -4.94 -1.58
CA ARG A 378 9.46 -4.10 -1.14
C ARG A 378 10.80 -4.74 -1.51
N ASP A 379 10.91 -6.04 -1.33
CA ASP A 379 12.14 -6.78 -1.64
C ASP A 379 12.41 -6.78 -3.16
N ILE A 380 11.36 -6.83 -3.99
CA ILE A 380 11.48 -6.69 -5.44
C ILE A 380 12.02 -5.31 -5.84
N PHE A 381 11.54 -4.22 -5.22
CA PHE A 381 12.07 -2.89 -5.51
C PHE A 381 13.54 -2.75 -5.12
N ARG A 382 13.94 -3.32 -3.97
CA ARG A 382 15.35 -3.30 -3.54
C ARG A 382 16.24 -4.05 -4.53
N GLU A 383 15.82 -5.21 -5.00
CA GLU A 383 16.58 -5.99 -5.98
C GLU A 383 16.68 -5.27 -7.34
N VAL A 384 15.58 -4.74 -7.87
CA VAL A 384 15.58 -4.00 -9.14
C VAL A 384 16.41 -2.73 -9.05
N TYR A 385 16.28 -1.94 -7.97
CA TYR A 385 17.04 -0.71 -7.79
C TYR A 385 18.55 -0.96 -7.64
N ILE A 386 18.97 -2.02 -6.95
CA ILE A 386 20.37 -2.44 -6.86
C ILE A 386 20.93 -2.82 -8.23
N LEU A 387 20.15 -3.51 -9.07
CA LEU A 387 20.58 -3.90 -10.42
C LEU A 387 20.81 -2.68 -11.34
N TYR A 388 19.98 -1.63 -11.21
CA TYR A 388 20.15 -0.41 -12.00
C TYR A 388 21.19 0.57 -11.42
N SER A 389 21.41 0.57 -10.10
CA SER A 389 22.39 1.47 -9.45
C SER A 389 23.84 0.99 -9.56
N PHE A 390 24.05 -0.28 -9.91
CA PHE A 390 25.38 -0.89 -10.08
C PHE A 390 25.72 -1.28 -11.52
N SER A 391 25.02 -0.78 -12.54
CA SER A 391 25.50 -0.93 -13.93
C SER A 391 26.67 0.03 -14.19
N PRO A 392 27.91 -0.46 -14.35
CA PRO A 392 29.05 0.37 -14.71
C PRO A 392 29.24 0.27 -16.23
N PHE A 393 28.29 0.77 -17.00
CA PHE A 393 28.50 0.91 -18.44
C PHE A 393 28.08 2.31 -18.88
N PRO A 394 29.04 3.14 -19.35
CA PRO A 394 28.69 4.40 -19.98
C PRO A 394 28.00 4.08 -21.30
N LEU A 395 26.76 4.54 -21.45
CA LEU A 395 26.11 4.58 -22.76
C LEU A 395 26.82 5.67 -23.56
N PHE A 396 27.60 5.24 -24.56
CA PHE A 396 28.13 6.07 -25.63
C PHE A 396 27.04 6.52 -26.60
#